data_AF-A0A0C9RS43-F1
#
_entry.id   AF-A0A0C9RS43-F1
#
_cell.length_a   1.000
_cell.length_b   1.000
_cell.length_c   1.000
_cell.angle_alpha   90.00
_cell.angle_beta   90.00
_cell.angle_gamma   90.00
#
_symmetry.space_group_name_H-M   'P 1'
#
loop_
_entity.id
_entity.type
_entity.pdbx_description
1 polymer ?
#
loop_
_entity_poly.entity_id
_entity_poly.type
_entity_poly.pdbx_seq_one_letter_code
_entity_poly.pdbx_strand_id
1 'polypeptide(L)'
;MGELNLDDCFCRDISQKFNEQNLQYILSNHGDIELTMMNDRISVTFKNKNHLIQSLLTAEHKISQLRKNYSPIDKLSDDCLAKIFSCLPIPQRLAIEKVCRRWRKIGRAGWPNVKQLIWKCEYSKFSRKEVEEIFERSGRYLRHLDIPVENERQSYLLVVQRHCEQLEKLKITFPKRPIREYNGALSRIFQHCKKLSSIIIHNVHSDFTYDCFEELKPEIVTEIQLVVADSDVRNTRASMNVSKFRSLRRLKFCKFVLGTEDLIGLDQLENLTSLDLRYCWVDNSQIMKISNLQKLEYLSLEETAFAIRDHHMSRIAKNCKNLKTLILYNRYGELSDDSFKDIARLQHLEILNMAFITGVSDCTISGMHSLIQLDCRGCEGIGNDGLIDLIKCASNLQLTQIFWRFEAHFMRSIKPSFPIPSHPRQSSCIRLCIPDIVQSLTPVMNAMFKISRCCSLAMSLKESSDSSP
;
A
#
# COMPACT_ATOMS: atom_id res chain seq x y z
N MET A 1 -50.98 -45.38 -9.70
CA MET A 1 -50.33 -44.07 -9.57
C MET A 1 -50.25 -43.77 -8.08
N GLY A 2 -49.09 -43.39 -7.58
CA GLY A 2 -48.93 -42.94 -6.20
C GLY A 2 -48.27 -41.57 -6.20
N GLU A 3 -48.71 -40.69 -5.29
CA GLU A 3 -47.97 -39.48 -4.94
C GLU A 3 -47.05 -39.81 -3.77
N LEU A 4 -45.74 -39.60 -3.95
CA LEU A 4 -44.78 -39.62 -2.85
C LEU A 4 -44.75 -38.23 -2.23
N ASN A 5 -45.32 -38.09 -1.03
CA ASN A 5 -45.13 -36.88 -0.22
C ASN A 5 -43.73 -36.94 0.41
N LEU A 6 -42.97 -35.84 0.32
CA LEU A 6 -41.54 -35.70 0.65
C LEU A 6 -41.18 -35.81 2.15
N ASP A 7 -41.89 -36.64 2.92
CA ASP A 7 -41.53 -36.98 4.30
C ASP A 7 -40.95 -38.40 4.45
N ASP A 8 -40.91 -39.18 3.37
CA ASP A 8 -40.24 -40.48 3.34
C ASP A 8 -38.71 -40.28 3.25
N CYS A 9 -37.97 -40.89 4.18
CA CYS A 9 -36.52 -40.73 4.41
C CYS A 9 -35.67 -40.74 3.12
N PHE A 10 -36.06 -41.55 2.14
CA PHE A 10 -35.37 -41.71 0.86
C PHE A 10 -35.36 -40.46 -0.04
N CYS A 11 -36.41 -39.63 -0.03
CA CYS A 11 -36.48 -38.46 -0.91
C CYS A 11 -35.76 -37.23 -0.34
N ARG A 12 -35.62 -37.16 0.99
CA ARG A 12 -34.89 -36.10 1.69
C ARG A 12 -33.39 -36.15 1.37
N ASP A 13 -32.85 -37.36 1.20
CA ASP A 13 -31.47 -37.58 0.75
C ASP A 13 -31.23 -37.16 -0.71
N ILE A 14 -32.24 -37.24 -1.57
CA ILE A 14 -32.13 -36.93 -3.00
C ILE A 14 -32.21 -35.42 -3.25
N SER A 15 -33.12 -34.71 -2.57
CA SER A 15 -33.26 -33.26 -2.70
C SER A 15 -32.09 -32.48 -2.10
N GLN A 16 -31.39 -33.05 -1.10
CA GLN A 16 -30.13 -32.49 -0.58
C GLN A 16 -28.93 -32.75 -1.52
N LYS A 17 -28.95 -33.85 -2.28
CA LYS A 17 -27.85 -34.25 -3.17
C LYS A 17 -27.91 -33.63 -4.58
N PHE A 18 -29.09 -33.22 -5.06
CA PHE A 18 -29.28 -32.76 -6.44
C PHE A 18 -30.13 -31.48 -6.53
N ASN A 19 -29.67 -30.52 -7.34
CA ASN A 19 -30.46 -29.33 -7.65
C ASN A 19 -31.56 -29.63 -8.69
N GLU A 20 -32.55 -28.74 -8.78
CA GLU A 20 -33.76 -28.89 -9.59
C GLU A 20 -33.48 -29.19 -11.08
N GLN A 21 -32.50 -28.49 -11.67
CA GLN A 21 -32.13 -28.67 -13.08
C GLN A 21 -31.49 -30.04 -13.35
N ASN A 22 -30.70 -30.56 -12.41
CA ASN A 22 -30.08 -31.87 -12.53
C ASN A 22 -31.13 -32.99 -12.40
N LEU A 23 -32.10 -32.84 -11.50
CA LEU A 23 -33.18 -33.83 -11.33
C LEU A 23 -34.08 -33.92 -12.57
N GLN A 24 -34.47 -32.79 -13.16
CA GLN A 24 -35.24 -32.78 -14.42
C GLN A 24 -34.46 -33.41 -15.58
N TYR A 25 -33.17 -33.12 -15.72
CA TYR A 25 -32.34 -33.71 -16.78
C TYR A 25 -32.14 -35.22 -16.60
N ILE A 26 -31.98 -35.69 -15.36
CA ILE A 26 -31.79 -37.11 -15.06
C ILE A 26 -33.08 -37.91 -15.32
N LEU A 27 -34.24 -37.35 -14.96
CA LEU A 27 -35.51 -38.06 -14.99
C LEU A 27 -36.26 -37.94 -16.33
N SER A 28 -36.04 -36.86 -17.11
CA SER A 28 -36.60 -36.67 -18.46
C SER A 28 -36.21 -37.77 -19.46
N ASN A 29 -35.14 -38.52 -19.20
CA ASN A 29 -34.68 -39.62 -20.05
C ASN A 29 -35.39 -40.96 -19.77
N HIS A 30 -36.32 -41.03 -18.80
CA HIS A 30 -36.87 -42.31 -18.33
C HIS A 30 -38.39 -42.49 -18.50
N GLY A 31 -39.05 -41.67 -19.33
CA GLY A 31 -40.34 -41.95 -20.02
C GLY A 31 -41.62 -42.14 -19.18
N ASP A 32 -41.52 -42.52 -17.91
CA ASP A 32 -42.65 -42.90 -17.04
C ASP A 32 -42.62 -42.22 -15.65
N ILE A 33 -41.86 -41.13 -15.53
CA ILE A 33 -41.71 -40.34 -14.31
C ILE A 33 -42.01 -38.87 -14.64
N GLU A 34 -43.06 -38.32 -14.05
CA GLU A 34 -43.42 -36.90 -14.15
C GLU A 34 -43.09 -36.16 -12.85
N LEU A 35 -42.60 -34.92 -12.97
CA LEU A 35 -42.23 -34.06 -11.85
C LEU A 35 -43.15 -32.84 -11.84
N THR A 36 -43.86 -32.62 -10.74
CA THR A 36 -44.73 -31.46 -10.55
C THR A 36 -44.25 -30.65 -9.36
N MET A 37 -43.98 -29.36 -9.60
CA MET A 37 -43.45 -28.44 -8.60
C MET A 37 -44.59 -27.59 -8.02
N MET A 38 -44.73 -27.59 -6.69
CA MET A 38 -45.62 -26.65 -5.98
C MET A 38 -44.83 -25.94 -4.89
N ASN A 39 -44.47 -24.67 -5.14
CA ASN A 39 -43.86 -23.62 -4.31
C ASN A 39 -42.75 -23.99 -3.29
N ASP A 40 -42.87 -25.08 -2.52
CA ASP A 40 -41.86 -25.62 -1.59
C ASP A 40 -41.76 -27.17 -1.61
N ARG A 41 -42.42 -27.86 -2.55
CA ARG A 41 -42.42 -29.34 -2.65
C ARG A 41 -42.29 -29.83 -4.09
N ILE A 42 -41.47 -30.87 -4.26
CA ILE A 42 -41.31 -31.64 -5.51
C ILE A 42 -42.20 -32.88 -5.40
N SER A 43 -43.28 -32.96 -6.18
CA SER A 43 -44.06 -34.18 -6.31
C SER A 43 -43.52 -35.00 -7.48
N VAL A 44 -43.21 -36.28 -7.25
CA VAL A 44 -42.76 -37.21 -8.28
C VAL A 44 -43.88 -38.22 -8.52
N THR A 45 -44.48 -38.18 -9.70
CA THR A 45 -45.48 -39.16 -10.14
C THR A 45 -44.79 -40.24 -10.95
N PHE A 46 -45.01 -41.50 -10.56
CA PHE A 46 -44.43 -42.66 -11.22
C PHE A 46 -45.48 -43.75 -11.42
N LYS A 47 -45.37 -44.50 -12.52
CA LYS A 47 -46.23 -45.68 -12.76
C LYS A 47 -45.73 -46.93 -12.04
N ASN A 48 -44.40 -47.09 -11.90
CA ASN A 48 -43.77 -48.27 -11.29
C ASN A 48 -42.66 -47.87 -10.30
N LYS A 49 -42.84 -48.22 -9.02
CA LYS A 49 -41.91 -47.86 -7.92
C LYS A 49 -40.51 -48.45 -8.12
N ASN A 50 -40.41 -49.66 -8.65
CA ASN A 50 -39.13 -50.34 -8.85
C ASN A 50 -38.28 -49.68 -9.95
N HIS A 51 -38.95 -49.11 -10.96
CA HIS A 51 -38.28 -48.40 -12.04
C HIS A 51 -37.70 -47.06 -11.55
N LEU A 52 -38.46 -46.33 -10.71
CA LEU A 52 -37.97 -45.11 -10.04
C LEU A 52 -36.71 -45.38 -9.21
N ILE A 53 -36.72 -46.45 -8.40
CA ILE A 53 -35.57 -46.85 -7.58
C ILE A 53 -34.35 -47.17 -8.44
N GLN A 54 -34.51 -47.93 -9.53
CA GLN A 54 -33.41 -48.28 -10.43
C GLN A 54 -32.85 -47.07 -11.20
N SER A 55 -33.69 -46.15 -11.67
CA SER A 55 -33.25 -44.92 -12.33
C SER A 55 -32.44 -44.03 -11.37
N LEU A 56 -32.84 -43.93 -10.11
CA LEU A 56 -32.12 -43.16 -9.09
C LEU A 56 -30.77 -43.79 -8.73
N LEU A 57 -30.71 -45.12 -8.58
CA LEU A 57 -29.46 -45.85 -8.32
C LEU A 57 -28.46 -45.72 -9.49
N THR A 58 -28.97 -45.76 -10.73
CA THR A 58 -28.14 -45.61 -11.94
C THR A 58 -27.58 -44.19 -12.06
N ALA A 59 -28.37 -43.17 -11.70
CA ALA A 59 -27.92 -41.79 -11.66
C ALA A 59 -26.85 -41.56 -10.59
N GLU A 60 -27.04 -42.11 -9.38
CA GLU A 60 -26.03 -42.07 -8.31
C GLU A 60 -24.72 -42.74 -8.75
N HIS A 61 -24.80 -43.86 -9.46
CA HIS A 61 -23.62 -44.54 -10.00
C HIS A 61 -22.88 -43.68 -11.05
N LYS A 62 -23.58 -43.11 -12.03
CA LYS A 62 -22.99 -42.20 -13.05
C LYS A 62 -22.36 -40.95 -12.41
N ILE A 63 -22.97 -40.41 -11.37
CA ILE A 63 -22.45 -39.22 -10.66
C ILE A 63 -21.25 -39.58 -9.80
N SER A 64 -21.21 -40.77 -9.21
CA SER A 64 -20.02 -41.29 -8.54
C SER A 64 -18.84 -41.46 -9.53
N GLN A 65 -19.12 -41.84 -10.78
CA GLN A 65 -18.11 -41.94 -11.84
C GLN A 65 -17.65 -40.55 -12.33
N LEU A 66 -18.55 -39.57 -12.44
CA LEU A 66 -18.18 -38.18 -12.75
C LEU A 66 -17.35 -37.52 -11.63
N ARG A 67 -17.61 -37.84 -10.36
CA ARG A 67 -16.78 -37.42 -9.21
C ARG A 67 -15.39 -38.08 -9.20
N LYS A 68 -15.22 -39.25 -9.83
CA LYS A 68 -13.92 -39.92 -10.01
C LYS A 68 -13.05 -39.29 -11.11
N ASN A 69 -13.59 -38.40 -11.94
CA ASN A 69 -12.78 -37.57 -12.82
C ASN A 69 -12.16 -36.43 -12.00
N TYR A 70 -11.02 -36.73 -11.37
CA TYR A 70 -10.21 -35.81 -10.57
C TYR A 70 -10.07 -34.43 -11.24
N SER A 71 -10.31 -33.38 -10.45
CA SER A 71 -10.04 -32.01 -10.88
C SER A 71 -8.58 -31.92 -11.34
N PRO A 72 -8.24 -31.26 -12.46
CA PRO A 72 -6.88 -31.25 -13.00
C PRO A 72 -5.80 -30.83 -11.99
N ILE A 73 -6.18 -30.02 -11.00
CA ILE A 73 -5.32 -29.56 -9.91
C ILE A 73 -4.87 -30.68 -8.96
N ASP A 74 -5.67 -31.74 -8.79
CA ASP A 74 -5.35 -32.86 -7.89
C ASP A 74 -4.21 -33.73 -8.43
N LYS A 75 -3.95 -33.66 -9.74
CA LYS A 75 -2.85 -34.37 -10.42
C LYS A 75 -1.49 -33.68 -10.25
N LEU A 76 -1.45 -32.43 -9.79
CA LEU A 76 -0.21 -31.70 -9.59
C LEU A 76 0.57 -32.27 -8.40
N SER A 77 1.90 -32.15 -8.42
CA SER A 77 2.75 -32.52 -7.28
C SER A 77 2.59 -31.54 -6.12
N ASP A 78 2.99 -31.95 -4.91
CA ASP A 78 2.95 -31.09 -3.72
C ASP A 78 3.81 -29.82 -3.91
N ASP A 79 4.94 -29.93 -4.62
CA ASP A 79 5.80 -28.78 -4.92
C ASP A 79 5.14 -27.77 -5.87
N CYS A 80 4.47 -28.27 -6.91
CA CYS A 80 3.69 -27.43 -7.82
C CYS A 80 2.56 -26.71 -7.06
N LEU A 81 1.83 -27.44 -6.21
CA LEU A 81 0.78 -26.86 -5.37
C LEU A 81 1.32 -25.84 -4.37
N ALA A 82 2.46 -26.12 -3.72
CA ALA A 82 3.10 -25.18 -2.81
C ALA A 82 3.47 -23.87 -3.54
N LYS A 83 4.02 -23.97 -4.76
CA LYS A 83 4.34 -22.80 -5.57
C LYS A 83 3.09 -22.02 -5.96
N ILE A 84 2.02 -22.70 -6.38
CA ILE A 84 0.74 -22.07 -6.70
C ILE A 84 0.16 -21.37 -5.47
N PHE A 85 0.11 -22.05 -4.33
CA PHE A 85 -0.41 -21.49 -3.08
C PHE A 85 0.42 -20.30 -2.59
N SER A 86 1.73 -20.29 -2.87
CA SER A 86 2.60 -19.17 -2.54
C SER A 86 2.23 -17.87 -3.28
N CYS A 87 1.56 -17.97 -4.43
CA CYS A 87 1.09 -16.83 -5.21
C CYS A 87 -0.27 -16.31 -4.75
N LEU A 88 -0.98 -17.02 -3.87
CA LEU A 88 -2.31 -16.63 -3.43
C LEU A 88 -2.28 -15.52 -2.36
N PRO A 89 -3.23 -14.57 -2.40
CA PRO A 89 -3.52 -13.64 -1.29
C PRO A 89 -3.85 -14.36 0.03
N ILE A 90 -3.68 -13.65 1.14
CA ILE A 90 -3.89 -14.19 2.50
C ILE A 90 -5.28 -14.84 2.72
N PRO A 91 -6.41 -14.23 2.29
CA PRO A 91 -7.73 -14.86 2.45
C PRO A 91 -7.80 -16.22 1.75
N GLN A 92 -7.26 -16.29 0.54
CA GLN A 92 -7.27 -17.51 -0.26
C GLN A 92 -6.35 -18.57 0.33
N ARG A 93 -5.22 -18.18 0.94
CA ARG A 93 -4.34 -19.08 1.70
C ARG A 93 -5.03 -19.73 2.90
N LEU A 94 -5.88 -18.99 3.63
CA LEU A 94 -6.69 -19.59 4.68
C LEU A 94 -7.75 -20.54 4.11
N ALA A 95 -8.35 -20.19 2.98
CA ALA A 95 -9.41 -20.95 2.36
C ALA A 95 -8.94 -22.30 1.79
N ILE A 96 -7.76 -22.36 1.13
CA ILE A 96 -7.18 -23.62 0.63
C ILE A 96 -6.94 -24.65 1.76
N GLU A 97 -6.69 -24.19 2.99
CA GLU A 97 -6.49 -25.10 4.13
C GLU A 97 -7.79 -25.76 4.61
N LYS A 98 -8.94 -25.23 4.20
CA LYS A 98 -10.27 -25.80 4.45
C LYS A 98 -10.66 -26.84 3.40
N VAL A 99 -10.02 -26.86 2.22
CA VAL A 99 -10.38 -27.75 1.10
C VAL A 99 -10.12 -29.23 1.39
N CYS A 100 -8.90 -29.64 1.74
CA CYS A 100 -8.62 -31.05 2.05
C CYS A 100 -7.37 -31.20 2.92
N ARG A 101 -7.16 -32.38 3.51
CA ARG A 101 -5.98 -32.66 4.36
C ARG A 101 -4.66 -32.38 3.63
N ARG A 102 -4.56 -32.75 2.35
CA ARG A 102 -3.38 -32.51 1.51
C ARG A 102 -3.12 -31.02 1.33
N TRP A 103 -4.12 -30.25 0.92
CA TRP A 103 -4.00 -28.81 0.70
C TRP A 103 -3.72 -28.06 2.00
N ARG A 104 -4.30 -28.50 3.12
CA ARG A 104 -3.97 -27.97 4.45
C ARG A 104 -2.49 -28.13 4.79
N LYS A 105 -1.93 -29.32 4.58
CA LYS A 105 -0.50 -29.59 4.83
C LYS A 105 0.39 -28.69 3.97
N ILE A 106 0.11 -28.63 2.67
CA ILE A 106 0.90 -27.85 1.70
C ILE A 106 0.76 -26.35 1.94
N GLY A 107 -0.47 -25.85 2.14
CA GLY A 107 -0.76 -24.45 2.44
C GLY A 107 -0.04 -23.99 3.71
N ARG A 108 -0.04 -24.82 4.76
CA ARG A 108 0.66 -24.51 6.00
C ARG A 108 2.18 -24.42 5.85
N ALA A 109 2.77 -25.25 4.99
CA ALA A 109 4.20 -25.20 4.69
C ALA A 109 4.63 -23.91 3.96
N GLY A 110 3.68 -23.16 3.38
CA GLY A 110 3.94 -21.93 2.62
C GLY A 110 4.03 -20.65 3.45
N TRP A 111 3.67 -20.66 4.74
CA TRP A 111 3.69 -19.46 5.61
C TRP A 111 5.10 -18.93 5.93
N PRO A 112 6.15 -19.75 6.09
CA PRO A 112 7.52 -19.26 6.29
C PRO A 112 8.03 -18.34 5.18
N ASN A 113 7.46 -18.44 3.98
CA ASN A 113 7.81 -17.60 2.83
C ASN A 113 7.14 -16.21 2.86
N VAL A 114 6.18 -15.99 3.76
CA VAL A 114 5.52 -14.68 3.93
C VAL A 114 6.41 -13.79 4.79
N LYS A 115 7.25 -12.98 4.13
CA LYS A 115 8.13 -12.00 4.81
C LYS A 115 7.52 -10.62 4.94
N GLN A 116 6.51 -10.33 4.13
CA GLN A 116 5.82 -9.05 4.13
C GLN A 116 4.31 -9.26 4.16
N LEU A 117 3.64 -8.53 5.04
CA LEU A 117 2.19 -8.51 5.13
C LEU A 117 1.71 -7.06 5.02
N ILE A 118 1.01 -6.75 3.93
CA ILE A 118 0.30 -5.48 3.77
C ILE A 118 -1.17 -5.75 3.99
N TRP A 119 -1.73 -5.15 5.04
CA TRP A 119 -3.11 -5.32 5.42
C TRP A 119 -4.00 -4.45 4.54
N LYS A 120 -4.72 -5.09 3.61
CA LYS A 120 -5.62 -4.39 2.69
C LYS A 120 -7.00 -4.24 3.33
N CYS A 121 -7.77 -3.25 2.87
CA CYS A 121 -9.15 -3.01 3.34
C CYS A 121 -10.06 -4.23 3.21
N GLU A 122 -9.78 -5.17 2.30
CA GLU A 122 -10.53 -6.42 2.17
C GLU A 122 -10.44 -7.32 3.42
N TYR A 123 -9.41 -7.15 4.24
CA TYR A 123 -9.18 -7.94 5.46
C TYR A 123 -9.98 -7.42 6.66
N SER A 124 -10.63 -6.27 6.57
CA SER A 124 -11.55 -5.79 7.62
C SER A 124 -12.76 -6.71 7.82
N LYS A 125 -13.01 -7.60 6.85
CA LYS A 125 -14.03 -8.65 6.92
C LYS A 125 -13.60 -9.87 7.74
N PHE A 126 -12.32 -9.99 8.12
CA PHE A 126 -11.85 -11.12 8.90
C PHE A 126 -12.32 -11.04 10.35
N SER A 127 -12.72 -12.20 10.85
CA SER A 127 -12.94 -12.38 12.29
C SER A 127 -11.62 -12.25 13.05
N ARG A 128 -11.69 -11.87 14.33
CA ARG A 128 -10.51 -11.80 15.22
C ARG A 128 -9.69 -13.09 15.21
N LYS A 129 -10.38 -14.24 15.20
CA LYS A 129 -9.74 -15.57 15.16
C LYS A 129 -8.95 -15.78 13.87
N GLU A 130 -9.49 -15.39 12.72
CA GLU A 130 -8.77 -15.49 11.44
C GLU A 130 -7.52 -14.61 11.43
N VAL A 131 -7.58 -13.42 12.04
CA VAL A 131 -6.41 -12.56 12.20
C VAL A 131 -5.35 -13.19 13.10
N GLU A 132 -5.76 -13.72 14.25
CA GLU A 132 -4.86 -14.45 15.15
C GLU A 132 -4.21 -15.65 14.43
N GLU A 133 -4.99 -16.44 13.68
CA GLU A 133 -4.46 -17.55 12.88
C GLU A 133 -3.43 -17.10 11.84
N ILE A 134 -3.63 -15.95 11.18
CA ILE A 134 -2.63 -15.39 10.24
C ILE A 134 -1.32 -15.11 10.97
N PHE A 135 -1.37 -14.37 12.08
CA PHE A 135 -0.17 -13.98 12.82
C PHE A 135 0.53 -15.17 13.50
N GLU A 136 -0.20 -16.17 14.01
CA GLU A 136 0.40 -17.39 14.55
C GLU A 136 1.24 -18.15 13.50
N ARG A 137 0.79 -18.12 12.25
CA ARG A 137 1.44 -18.83 11.13
C ARG A 137 2.57 -18.04 10.51
N SER A 138 2.39 -16.74 10.28
CA SER A 138 3.38 -15.90 9.58
C SER A 138 4.25 -15.05 10.49
N GLY A 139 3.78 -14.67 11.68
CA GLY A 139 4.34 -13.59 12.49
C GLY A 139 5.84 -13.70 12.72
N ARG A 140 6.32 -14.89 13.11
CA ARG A 140 7.74 -15.15 13.40
C ARG A 140 8.68 -14.97 12.20
N TYR A 141 8.11 -14.92 10.98
CA TYR A 141 8.84 -14.78 9.73
C TYR A 141 8.68 -13.40 9.09
N LEU A 142 7.74 -12.58 9.59
CA LEU A 142 7.47 -11.25 9.06
C LEU A 142 8.64 -10.31 9.36
N ARG A 143 9.08 -9.62 8.31
CA ARG A 143 10.05 -8.53 8.37
C ARG A 143 9.37 -7.18 8.14
N HIS A 144 8.36 -7.13 7.27
CA HIS A 144 7.62 -5.91 6.95
C HIS A 144 6.13 -6.09 7.23
N LEU A 145 5.56 -5.18 8.03
CA LEU A 145 4.15 -5.17 8.36
C LEU A 145 3.57 -3.78 8.10
N ASP A 146 2.47 -3.71 7.33
CA ASP A 146 1.64 -2.53 7.16
C ASP A 146 0.24 -2.85 7.66
N ILE A 147 -0.22 -2.17 8.72
CA ILE A 147 -1.48 -2.48 9.40
C ILE A 147 -2.30 -1.22 9.70
N PRO A 148 -3.59 -1.17 9.27
CA PRO A 148 -4.51 -0.15 9.73
C PRO A 148 -5.01 -0.49 11.13
N VAL A 149 -5.18 0.53 11.96
CA VAL A 149 -5.87 0.45 13.25
C VAL A 149 -7.26 1.03 13.01
N GLU A 150 -8.28 0.18 13.05
CA GLU A 150 -9.66 0.60 12.74
C GLU A 150 -10.39 1.14 13.98
N ASN A 151 -10.24 0.48 15.12
CA ASN A 151 -10.80 0.89 16.41
C ASN A 151 -10.04 0.23 17.58
N GLU A 152 -10.31 0.68 18.80
CA GLU A 152 -9.71 0.15 20.05
C GLU A 152 -9.90 -1.36 20.22
N ARG A 153 -11.08 -1.89 19.87
CA ARG A 153 -11.45 -3.29 20.08
C ARG A 153 -10.88 -4.24 19.04
N GLN A 154 -10.50 -3.74 17.87
CA GLN A 154 -9.93 -4.48 16.75
C GLN A 154 -8.45 -4.11 16.52
N SER A 155 -7.81 -3.48 17.50
CA SER A 155 -6.38 -3.18 17.42
C SER A 155 -5.57 -4.47 17.49
N TYR A 156 -5.17 -4.97 16.33
CA TYR A 156 -4.33 -6.16 16.18
C TYR A 156 -2.90 -5.96 16.71
N LEU A 157 -2.58 -4.78 17.26
CA LEU A 157 -1.27 -4.43 17.82
C LEU A 157 -0.81 -5.41 18.91
N LEU A 158 -1.72 -5.89 19.76
CA LEU A 158 -1.38 -6.91 20.77
C LEU A 158 -1.01 -8.25 20.15
N VAL A 159 -1.61 -8.61 19.01
CA VAL A 159 -1.28 -9.84 18.28
C VAL A 159 0.09 -9.69 17.60
N VAL A 160 0.36 -8.50 17.03
CA VAL A 160 1.67 -8.17 16.46
C VAL A 160 2.78 -8.33 17.51
N GLN A 161 2.58 -7.77 18.70
CA GLN A 161 3.53 -7.88 19.82
C GLN A 161 3.89 -9.35 20.13
N ARG A 162 2.90 -10.25 20.13
CA ARG A 162 3.09 -11.66 20.54
C ARG A 162 3.82 -12.50 19.50
N HIS A 163 3.67 -12.19 18.21
CA HIS A 163 4.11 -13.10 17.15
C HIS A 163 5.22 -12.52 16.26
N CYS A 164 5.42 -11.20 16.20
CA CYS A 164 6.26 -10.56 15.18
C CYS A 164 7.65 -10.14 15.69
N GLU A 165 8.44 -11.09 16.21
CA GLU A 165 9.75 -10.78 16.83
C GLU A 165 10.85 -10.35 15.84
N GLN A 166 10.72 -10.77 14.57
CA GLN A 166 11.71 -10.54 13.52
C GLN A 166 11.42 -9.29 12.67
N LEU A 167 10.52 -8.42 13.15
CA LEU A 167 10.05 -7.28 12.39
C LEU A 167 11.16 -6.23 12.23
N GLU A 168 11.43 -5.86 10.97
CA GLU A 168 12.42 -4.87 10.56
C GLU A 168 11.75 -3.53 10.18
N LYS A 169 10.52 -3.59 9.65
CA LYS A 169 9.72 -2.43 9.24
C LYS A 169 8.27 -2.55 9.71
N LEU A 170 7.79 -1.51 10.38
CA LEU A 170 6.41 -1.40 10.85
C LEU A 170 5.79 -0.11 10.29
N LYS A 171 4.70 -0.27 9.55
CA LYS A 171 3.82 0.83 9.14
C LYS A 171 2.46 0.66 9.82
N ILE A 172 2.01 1.72 10.48
CA ILE A 172 0.73 1.79 11.15
C ILE A 172 -0.07 2.95 10.56
N THR A 173 -1.33 2.73 10.28
CA THR A 173 -2.27 3.80 9.88
C THR A 173 -3.39 3.88 10.91
N PHE A 174 -3.39 4.93 11.71
CA PHE A 174 -4.48 5.19 12.65
C PHE A 174 -5.76 5.60 11.90
N PRO A 175 -6.95 5.46 12.52
CA PRO A 175 -8.17 5.90 11.89
C PRO A 175 -8.20 7.44 11.84
N LYS A 176 -9.22 8.00 11.17
CA LYS A 176 -9.36 9.47 11.07
C LYS A 176 -9.77 10.14 12.38
N ARG A 177 -10.09 9.37 13.41
CA ARG A 177 -10.55 9.87 14.72
C ARG A 177 -9.55 9.43 15.78
N PRO A 178 -9.26 10.27 16.78
CA PRO A 178 -8.34 9.94 17.84
C PRO A 178 -8.83 8.72 18.62
N ILE A 179 -7.89 7.88 19.01
CA ILE A 179 -8.08 6.67 19.81
C ILE A 179 -7.25 6.82 21.07
N ARG A 180 -7.81 6.49 22.24
CA ARG A 180 -7.18 6.85 23.52
C ARG A 180 -6.14 5.86 24.05
N GLU A 181 -5.90 4.72 23.38
CA GLU A 181 -5.19 3.59 24.02
C GLU A 181 -4.17 2.81 23.15
N TYR A 182 -3.52 3.43 22.16
CA TYR A 182 -2.50 2.73 21.35
C TYR A 182 -1.06 2.91 21.84
N ASN A 183 -0.71 3.98 22.58
CA ASN A 183 0.68 4.26 22.97
C ASN A 183 1.29 3.12 23.78
N GLY A 184 0.56 2.56 24.74
CA GLY A 184 1.03 1.40 25.51
C GLY A 184 1.23 0.14 24.66
N ALA A 185 0.44 -0.04 23.58
CA ALA A 185 0.64 -1.14 22.65
C ALA A 185 1.89 -0.91 21.77
N LEU A 186 2.11 0.32 21.31
CA LEU A 186 3.31 0.70 20.58
C LEU A 186 4.57 0.49 21.41
N SER A 187 4.59 0.94 22.67
CA SER A 187 5.73 0.74 23.58
C SER A 187 6.07 -0.75 23.71
N ARG A 188 5.08 -1.62 23.92
CA ARG A 188 5.31 -3.07 24.00
C ARG A 188 5.82 -3.66 22.68
N ILE A 189 5.31 -3.20 21.54
CA ILE A 189 5.80 -3.65 20.22
C ILE A 189 7.26 -3.23 20.04
N PHE A 190 7.59 -1.97 20.30
CA PHE A 190 8.95 -1.44 20.17
C PHE A 190 9.93 -2.11 21.15
N GLN A 191 9.44 -2.43 22.35
CA GLN A 191 10.18 -3.21 23.33
C GLN A 191 10.43 -4.66 22.86
N HIS A 192 9.48 -5.32 22.19
CA HIS A 192 9.64 -6.73 21.79
C HIS A 192 10.35 -6.89 20.44
N CYS A 193 10.09 -6.00 19.47
CA CYS A 193 10.62 -6.06 18.11
C CYS A 193 12.04 -5.48 18.02
N LYS A 194 13.02 -6.20 18.55
CA LYS A 194 14.41 -5.73 18.68
C LYS A 194 15.19 -5.54 17.38
N LYS A 195 14.59 -5.83 16.21
CA LYS A 195 15.18 -5.62 14.88
C LYS A 195 14.54 -4.46 14.10
N LEU A 196 13.62 -3.74 14.75
CA LEU A 196 12.85 -2.69 14.09
C LEU A 196 13.76 -1.50 13.75
N SER A 197 13.93 -1.28 12.44
CA SER A 197 14.81 -0.24 11.88
C SER A 197 14.05 0.87 11.16
N SER A 198 12.80 0.59 10.74
CA SER A 198 11.93 1.50 9.99
C SER A 198 10.55 1.57 10.63
N ILE A 199 10.18 2.76 11.09
CA ILE A 199 8.89 3.03 11.73
C ILE A 199 8.15 4.09 10.91
N ILE A 200 6.93 3.78 10.49
CA ILE A 200 6.07 4.68 9.73
C ILE A 200 4.70 4.73 10.42
N ILE A 201 4.25 5.91 10.82
CA ILE A 201 2.94 6.10 11.45
C ILE A 201 2.18 7.19 10.70
N HIS A 202 1.01 6.81 10.17
CA HIS A 202 0.07 7.71 9.53
C HIS A 202 -1.12 7.99 10.43
N ASN A 203 -1.70 9.18 10.23
CA ASN A 203 -2.83 9.70 11.00
C ASN A 203 -2.49 9.86 12.49
N VAL A 204 -1.31 10.39 12.79
CA VAL A 204 -0.98 10.82 14.15
C VAL A 204 -1.94 11.92 14.58
N HIS A 205 -2.51 11.82 15.78
CA HIS A 205 -3.43 12.80 16.35
C HIS A 205 -2.73 13.67 17.40
N SER A 206 -3.39 14.75 17.83
CA SER A 206 -2.85 15.71 18.81
C SER A 206 -2.60 15.12 20.21
N ASP A 207 -3.21 13.99 20.54
CA ASP A 207 -3.05 13.25 21.80
C ASP A 207 -1.94 12.18 21.77
N PHE A 208 -1.22 12.06 20.65
CA PHE A 208 -0.11 11.12 20.51
C PHE A 208 1.06 11.49 21.42
N THR A 209 1.60 10.51 22.18
CA THR A 209 2.78 10.71 23.02
C THR A 209 3.99 10.00 22.44
N TYR A 210 5.15 10.64 22.52
CA TYR A 210 6.39 10.15 21.92
C TYR A 210 7.20 9.22 22.83
N ASP A 211 6.72 8.97 24.05
CA ASP A 211 7.40 8.14 25.05
C ASP A 211 7.64 6.71 24.56
N CYS A 212 6.79 6.20 23.66
CA CYS A 212 6.99 4.88 23.08
C CYS A 212 8.33 4.76 22.33
N PHE A 213 8.86 5.85 21.76
CA PHE A 213 10.15 5.85 21.07
C PHE A 213 11.35 5.67 22.03
N GLU A 214 11.16 5.76 23.35
CA GLU A 214 12.18 5.38 24.35
C GLU A 214 12.49 3.88 24.36
N GLU A 215 11.55 3.04 23.92
CA GLU A 215 11.73 1.58 23.88
C GLU A 215 12.54 1.08 22.67
N LEU A 216 12.76 1.95 21.67
CA LEU A 216 13.49 1.61 20.45
C LEU A 216 14.99 1.56 20.69
N LYS A 217 15.66 0.61 20.04
CA LYS A 217 17.13 0.53 20.01
C LYS A 217 17.71 1.60 19.08
N PRO A 218 18.35 2.67 19.58
CA PRO A 218 18.69 3.80 18.73
C PRO A 218 19.74 3.49 17.66
N GLU A 219 20.58 2.47 17.88
CA GLU A 219 21.68 2.09 17.00
C GLU A 219 21.22 1.46 15.69
N ILE A 220 20.02 0.88 15.66
CA ILE A 220 19.49 0.16 14.49
C ILE A 220 18.42 0.95 13.74
N VAL A 221 17.84 1.98 14.36
CA VAL A 221 16.77 2.77 13.74
C VAL A 221 17.37 3.68 12.67
N THR A 222 16.94 3.44 11.42
CA THR A 222 17.41 4.17 10.24
C THR A 222 16.33 5.04 9.61
N GLU A 223 15.05 4.78 9.93
CA GLU A 223 13.91 5.49 9.35
C GLU A 223 12.80 5.72 10.38
N ILE A 224 12.38 6.97 10.51
CA ILE A 224 11.20 7.39 11.26
C ILE A 224 10.38 8.31 10.36
N GLN A 225 9.11 7.95 10.12
CA GLN A 225 8.18 8.77 9.36
C GLN A 225 6.85 8.91 10.10
N LEU A 226 6.49 10.14 10.43
CA LEU A 226 5.23 10.47 11.10
C LEU A 226 4.42 11.44 10.22
N VAL A 227 3.12 11.17 10.10
CA VAL A 227 2.19 12.00 9.31
C VAL A 227 0.94 12.25 10.13
N VAL A 228 0.63 13.52 10.38
CA VAL A 228 -0.58 13.93 11.12
C VAL A 228 -1.84 13.65 10.31
N ALA A 229 -2.93 13.31 11.00
CA ALA A 229 -4.26 13.19 10.42
C ALA A 229 -4.76 14.53 9.85
N ASP A 230 -5.54 14.50 8.77
CA ASP A 230 -6.09 15.73 8.16
C ASP A 230 -6.98 16.53 9.13
N SER A 231 -7.55 15.89 10.14
CA SER A 231 -8.36 16.52 11.19
C SER A 231 -7.56 17.36 12.19
N ASP A 232 -6.26 17.10 12.32
CA ASP A 232 -5.42 17.64 13.41
C ASP A 232 -4.26 18.52 12.90
N VAL A 233 -4.30 18.87 11.61
CA VAL A 233 -3.29 19.73 10.98
C VAL A 233 -3.17 21.04 11.76
N ARG A 234 -1.92 21.42 12.09
CA ARG A 234 -1.56 22.59 12.93
C ARG A 234 -1.84 22.48 14.43
N ASN A 235 -2.37 21.37 14.92
CA ASN A 235 -2.60 21.17 16.35
C ASN A 235 -1.66 20.13 16.98
N THR A 236 -1.05 19.27 16.17
CA THR A 236 -0.13 18.23 16.66
C THR A 236 1.31 18.72 16.67
N ARG A 237 1.92 18.72 17.86
CA ARG A 237 3.35 19.02 18.06
C ARG A 237 4.22 17.77 17.98
N ALA A 238 5.48 17.91 17.59
CA ALA A 238 6.47 16.82 17.57
C ALA A 238 7.52 16.94 18.67
N SER A 239 7.08 16.84 19.93
CA SER A 239 7.98 16.89 21.08
C SER A 239 8.73 15.56 21.23
N MET A 240 9.84 15.45 20.50
CA MET A 240 10.63 14.23 20.39
C MET A 240 12.12 14.56 20.47
N ASN A 241 12.86 13.79 21.25
CA ASN A 241 14.32 13.82 21.25
C ASN A 241 14.87 12.83 20.23
N VAL A 242 15.43 13.36 19.14
CA VAL A 242 15.99 12.54 18.05
C VAL A 242 17.49 12.29 18.18
N SER A 243 18.20 12.98 19.08
CA SER A 243 19.67 12.91 19.24
C SER A 243 20.23 11.50 19.41
N LYS A 244 19.47 10.60 20.05
CA LYS A 244 19.90 9.22 20.28
C LYS A 244 19.96 8.38 19.01
N PHE A 245 19.18 8.70 17.98
CA PHE A 245 19.08 7.92 16.74
C PHE A 245 20.23 8.25 15.77
N ARG A 246 21.48 8.01 16.17
CA ARG A 246 22.67 8.37 15.37
C ARG A 246 22.79 7.62 14.04
N SER A 247 22.09 6.51 13.90
CA SER A 247 21.99 5.72 12.66
C SER A 247 20.87 6.19 11.72
N LEU A 248 20.11 7.21 12.09
CA LEU A 248 18.97 7.68 11.31
C LEU A 248 19.42 8.24 9.96
N ARG A 249 18.81 7.74 8.88
CA ARG A 249 19.08 8.13 7.49
C ARG A 249 17.90 8.86 6.87
N ARG A 250 16.67 8.52 7.27
CA ARG A 250 15.43 9.11 6.77
C ARG A 250 14.57 9.57 7.92
N LEU A 251 14.26 10.87 7.94
CA LEU A 251 13.33 11.46 8.90
C LEU A 251 12.23 12.20 8.15
N LYS A 252 10.99 11.91 8.52
CA LYS A 252 9.83 12.59 7.96
C LYS A 252 8.84 12.98 9.06
N PHE A 253 8.49 14.26 9.05
CA PHE A 253 7.35 14.80 9.78
C PHE A 253 6.49 15.56 8.78
N CYS A 254 5.22 15.20 8.66
CA CYS A 254 4.30 15.88 7.75
C CYS A 254 3.11 16.42 8.53
N LYS A 255 2.78 17.70 8.31
CA LYS A 255 1.63 18.42 8.92
C LYS A 255 1.75 18.71 10.43
N PHE A 256 2.95 18.67 10.99
CA PHE A 256 3.22 18.95 12.40
C PHE A 256 3.46 20.44 12.69
N VAL A 257 3.32 20.83 13.96
CA VAL A 257 3.88 22.08 14.50
C VAL A 257 5.21 21.75 15.17
N LEU A 258 6.29 22.42 14.73
CA LEU A 258 7.66 22.24 15.18
C LEU A 258 8.17 23.57 15.75
N GLY A 259 7.95 23.80 17.03
CA GLY A 259 8.49 24.93 17.78
C GLY A 259 9.96 24.76 18.17
N THR A 260 10.47 25.69 18.96
CA THR A 260 11.87 25.74 19.43
C THR A 260 12.32 24.49 20.20
N GLU A 261 11.43 23.91 20.99
CA GLU A 261 11.71 22.75 21.86
C GLU A 261 11.34 21.40 21.22
N ASP A 262 10.83 21.40 20.00
CA ASP A 262 10.53 20.16 19.26
C ASP A 262 11.79 19.62 18.57
N LEU A 263 11.79 18.35 18.16
CA LEU A 263 12.92 17.69 17.46
C LEU A 263 14.31 17.98 18.08
N ILE A 264 14.45 17.72 19.38
CA ILE A 264 15.69 17.95 20.12
C ILE A 264 16.82 17.11 19.52
N GLY A 265 17.95 17.74 19.22
CA GLY A 265 19.14 17.10 18.64
C GLY A 265 19.05 16.79 17.15
N LEU A 266 18.14 17.42 16.39
CA LEU A 266 18.08 17.30 14.93
C LEU A 266 19.44 17.59 14.25
N ASP A 267 20.16 18.59 14.74
CA ASP A 267 21.49 18.98 14.28
C ASP A 267 22.60 17.95 14.55
N GLN A 268 22.35 16.96 15.40
CA GLN A 268 23.30 15.90 15.75
C GLN A 268 23.16 14.65 14.86
N LEU A 269 22.21 14.66 13.91
CA LEU A 269 21.94 13.52 13.02
C LEU A 269 22.90 13.50 11.82
N GLU A 270 24.19 13.25 12.08
CA GLU A 270 25.27 13.30 11.09
C GLU A 270 25.13 12.31 9.91
N ASN A 271 24.30 11.28 10.05
CA ASN A 271 24.04 10.27 9.02
C ASN A 271 22.74 10.51 8.25
N LEU A 272 22.02 11.61 8.52
CA LEU A 272 20.75 11.89 7.88
C LEU A 272 20.95 12.26 6.41
N THR A 273 20.31 11.48 5.54
CA THR A 273 20.34 11.64 4.07
C THR A 273 19.05 12.22 3.51
N SER A 274 17.93 12.08 4.23
CA SER A 274 16.61 12.54 3.78
C SER A 274 15.84 13.17 4.93
N LEU A 275 15.40 14.41 4.73
CA LEU A 275 14.53 15.15 5.64
C LEU A 275 13.30 15.67 4.89
N ASP A 276 12.11 15.24 5.30
CA ASP A 276 10.82 15.67 4.75
C ASP A 276 10.00 16.33 5.86
N LEU A 277 9.84 17.65 5.81
CA LEU A 277 9.07 18.46 6.77
C LEU A 277 7.82 19.08 6.14
N ARG A 278 7.27 18.47 5.09
CA ARG A 278 6.21 19.11 4.31
C ARG A 278 4.96 19.42 5.12
N TYR A 279 4.34 20.55 4.80
CA TYR A 279 3.15 21.08 5.45
C TYR A 279 3.31 21.30 6.95
N CYS A 280 4.54 21.28 7.48
CA CYS A 280 4.79 21.55 8.90
C CYS A 280 4.87 23.05 9.15
N TRP A 281 4.41 23.51 10.31
CA TRP A 281 4.76 24.84 10.78
C TRP A 281 6.09 24.74 11.54
N VAL A 282 7.16 25.29 10.97
CA VAL A 282 8.52 25.11 11.49
C VAL A 282 9.08 26.43 12.00
N ASP A 283 9.55 26.45 13.25
CA ASP A 283 10.23 27.61 13.83
C ASP A 283 11.63 27.82 13.22
N ASN A 284 12.09 29.08 13.17
CA ASN A 284 13.40 29.45 12.62
C ASN A 284 14.56 28.67 13.27
N SER A 285 14.48 28.42 14.59
CA SER A 285 15.52 27.66 15.29
C SER A 285 15.66 26.22 14.76
N GLN A 286 14.56 25.59 14.35
CA GLN A 286 14.57 24.25 13.76
C GLN A 286 15.17 24.27 12.35
N ILE A 287 14.83 25.29 11.54
CA ILE A 287 15.42 25.46 10.20
C ILE A 287 16.94 25.63 10.28
N MET A 288 17.43 26.38 11.28
CA MET A 288 18.87 26.58 11.48
C MET A 288 19.61 25.28 11.80
N LYS A 289 18.99 24.34 12.52
CA LYS A 289 19.56 23.02 12.81
C LYS A 289 19.78 22.17 11.54
N ILE A 290 18.93 22.33 10.52
CA ILE A 290 19.05 21.60 9.23
C ILE A 290 20.41 21.88 8.57
N SER A 291 20.96 23.08 8.75
CA SER A 291 22.25 23.46 8.16
C SER A 291 23.46 22.68 8.69
N ASN A 292 23.31 21.86 9.74
CA ASN A 292 24.37 20.99 10.25
C ASN A 292 24.37 19.60 9.59
N LEU A 293 23.36 19.28 8.77
CA LEU A 293 23.17 17.96 8.15
C LEU A 293 23.98 17.82 6.86
N GLN A 294 25.29 17.60 6.98
CA GLN A 294 26.22 17.61 5.85
C GLN A 294 26.01 16.47 4.84
N LYS A 295 25.44 15.34 5.27
CA LYS A 295 25.15 14.18 4.40
C LYS A 295 23.76 14.24 3.76
N LEU A 296 23.04 15.35 3.91
CA LEU A 296 21.68 15.48 3.41
C LEU A 296 21.66 15.50 1.88
N GLU A 297 20.92 14.56 1.30
CA GLU A 297 20.71 14.42 -0.15
C GLU A 297 19.31 14.85 -0.57
N TYR A 298 18.32 14.68 0.29
CA TYR A 298 16.93 15.06 0.05
C TYR A 298 16.44 16.00 1.15
N LEU A 299 15.94 17.17 0.76
CA LEU A 299 15.28 18.13 1.65
C LEU A 299 13.96 18.59 1.06
N SER A 300 12.89 18.44 1.83
CA SER A 300 11.59 18.98 1.48
C SER A 300 11.02 19.86 2.59
N LEU A 301 10.77 21.11 2.24
CA LEU A 301 10.19 22.17 3.06
C LEU A 301 8.94 22.75 2.34
N GLU A 302 8.23 21.92 1.57
CA GLU A 302 6.98 22.30 0.88
C GLU A 302 5.94 22.76 1.90
N GLU A 303 5.34 23.94 1.67
CA GLU A 303 4.31 24.53 2.54
C GLU A 303 4.73 24.61 4.02
N THR A 304 6.04 24.76 4.29
CA THR A 304 6.48 25.06 5.66
C THR A 304 6.29 26.56 5.93
N ALA A 305 5.19 26.90 6.61
CA ALA A 305 4.68 28.26 6.74
C ALA A 305 5.73 29.30 7.22
N PHE A 306 5.68 30.52 6.66
CA PHE A 306 6.22 31.84 7.08
C PHE A 306 7.66 31.99 7.65
N ALA A 307 8.46 30.94 7.78
CA ALA A 307 9.75 30.98 8.48
C ALA A 307 10.97 31.06 7.55
N ILE A 308 10.88 30.52 6.32
CA ILE A 308 12.05 30.39 5.46
C ILE A 308 12.32 31.71 4.71
N ARG A 309 13.57 32.16 4.80
CA ARG A 309 14.11 33.40 4.20
C ARG A 309 15.46 33.10 3.56
N ASP A 310 15.99 34.03 2.77
CA ASP A 310 17.22 33.84 2.01
C ASP A 310 18.42 33.41 2.85
N HIS A 311 18.60 33.98 4.05
CA HIS A 311 19.73 33.63 4.93
C HIS A 311 19.67 32.17 5.40
N HIS A 312 18.47 31.61 5.60
CA HIS A 312 18.29 30.21 5.95
C HIS A 312 18.76 29.31 4.80
N MET A 313 18.31 29.62 3.58
CA MET A 313 18.66 28.84 2.39
C MET A 313 20.13 28.97 2.02
N SER A 314 20.71 30.16 2.14
CA SER A 314 22.14 30.39 1.96
C SER A 314 22.97 29.50 2.89
N ARG A 315 22.59 29.40 4.17
CA ARG A 315 23.30 28.57 5.14
C ARG A 315 23.15 27.07 4.84
N ILE A 316 21.95 26.62 4.47
CA ILE A 316 21.70 25.23 4.05
C ILE A 316 22.54 24.90 2.80
N ALA A 317 22.49 25.73 1.76
CA ALA A 317 23.24 25.51 0.53
C ALA A 317 24.77 25.56 0.75
N LYS A 318 25.26 26.31 1.74
CA LYS A 318 26.68 26.34 2.12
C LYS A 318 27.15 25.05 2.78
N ASN A 319 26.32 24.40 3.61
CA ASN A 319 26.75 23.26 4.41
C ASN A 319 26.29 21.90 3.87
N CYS A 320 25.10 21.84 3.26
CA CYS A 320 24.49 20.61 2.74
C CYS A 320 24.88 20.39 1.27
N LYS A 321 26.18 20.22 1.01
CA LYS A 321 26.73 20.12 -0.37
C LYS A 321 26.30 18.87 -1.15
N ASN A 322 25.82 17.85 -0.46
CA ASN A 322 25.38 16.59 -1.04
C ASN A 322 23.91 16.60 -1.51
N LEU A 323 23.22 17.74 -1.42
CA LEU A 323 21.82 17.85 -1.82
C LEU A 323 21.63 17.53 -3.30
N LYS A 324 20.77 16.53 -3.57
CA LYS A 324 20.31 16.10 -4.89
C LYS A 324 18.88 16.54 -5.16
N THR A 325 18.04 16.62 -4.13
CA THR A 325 16.65 17.02 -4.25
C THR A 325 16.30 18.09 -3.23
N LEU A 326 15.79 19.21 -3.72
CA LEU A 326 15.36 20.35 -2.92
C LEU A 326 13.95 20.78 -3.32
N ILE A 327 13.02 20.76 -2.37
CA ILE A 327 11.62 21.14 -2.57
C ILE A 327 11.28 22.28 -1.60
N LEU A 328 10.97 23.46 -2.15
CA LEU A 328 10.80 24.73 -1.42
C LEU A 328 9.49 25.46 -1.69
N TYR A 329 8.50 24.78 -2.27
CA TYR A 329 7.19 25.38 -2.57
C TYR A 329 6.69 26.20 -1.36
N ASN A 330 6.53 27.51 -1.54
CA ASN A 330 6.11 28.41 -0.48
C ASN A 330 5.43 29.64 -1.08
N ARG A 331 4.09 29.66 -1.01
CA ARG A 331 3.27 30.79 -1.50
C ARG A 331 3.40 32.06 -0.68
N TYR A 332 3.97 31.97 0.52
CA TYR A 332 4.00 33.04 1.50
C TYR A 332 5.43 33.39 1.97
N GLY A 333 6.45 32.89 1.26
CA GLY A 333 7.85 33.05 1.62
C GLY A 333 8.49 34.30 1.03
N GLU A 334 9.52 34.82 1.71
CA GLU A 334 10.38 35.91 1.26
C GLU A 334 11.67 35.36 0.64
N LEU A 335 11.54 34.39 -0.28
CA LEU A 335 12.69 33.87 -1.03
C LEU A 335 12.90 34.68 -2.30
N SER A 336 14.14 35.13 -2.52
CA SER A 336 14.56 35.91 -3.67
C SER A 336 15.72 35.26 -4.43
N ASP A 337 16.15 35.88 -5.53
CA ASP A 337 17.34 35.48 -6.29
C ASP A 337 18.58 35.25 -5.41
N ASP A 338 18.70 35.96 -4.28
CA ASP A 338 19.83 35.81 -3.37
C ASP A 338 19.93 34.42 -2.73
N SER A 339 18.79 33.79 -2.38
CA SER A 339 18.81 32.40 -1.90
C SER A 339 19.33 31.42 -2.96
N PHE A 340 19.00 31.67 -4.22
CA PHE A 340 19.29 30.75 -5.30
C PHE A 340 20.71 30.89 -5.86
N LYS A 341 21.37 32.03 -5.67
CA LYS A 341 22.81 32.19 -5.98
C LYS A 341 23.67 31.16 -5.26
N ASP A 342 23.38 30.85 -4.00
CA ASP A 342 24.08 29.82 -3.24
C ASP A 342 23.60 28.40 -3.59
N ILE A 343 22.30 28.21 -3.88
CA ILE A 343 21.74 26.92 -4.32
C ILE A 343 22.32 26.50 -5.67
N ALA A 344 22.53 27.42 -6.61
CA ALA A 344 23.16 27.15 -7.90
C ALA A 344 24.60 26.61 -7.79
N ARG A 345 25.25 26.79 -6.63
CA ARG A 345 26.59 26.23 -6.34
C ARG A 345 26.54 24.76 -5.88
N LEU A 346 25.35 24.18 -5.67
CA LEU A 346 25.19 22.77 -5.32
C LEU A 346 25.38 21.89 -6.55
N GLN A 347 26.60 21.37 -6.73
CA GLN A 347 27.01 20.62 -7.93
C GLN A 347 26.27 19.30 -8.15
N HIS A 348 25.63 18.77 -7.10
CA HIS A 348 24.88 17.52 -7.15
C HIS A 348 23.36 17.72 -7.20
N LEU A 349 22.88 18.97 -7.29
CA LEU A 349 21.45 19.24 -7.27
C LEU A 349 20.80 18.83 -8.61
N GLU A 350 19.99 17.79 -8.58
CA GLU A 350 19.34 17.20 -9.76
C GLU A 350 17.87 17.62 -9.86
N ILE A 351 17.19 17.76 -8.72
CA ILE A 351 15.75 18.06 -8.66
C ILE A 351 15.52 19.31 -7.83
N LEU A 352 14.99 20.35 -8.46
CA LEU A 352 14.56 21.57 -7.79
C LEU A 352 13.06 21.80 -8.00
N ASN A 353 12.31 21.86 -6.90
CA ASN A 353 10.95 22.39 -6.91
C ASN A 353 10.94 23.72 -6.15
N MET A 354 10.70 24.79 -6.89
CA MET A 354 10.65 26.17 -6.42
C MET A 354 9.32 26.83 -6.80
N ALA A 355 8.27 26.02 -7.03
CA ALA A 355 7.00 26.52 -7.50
C ALA A 355 6.37 27.52 -6.50
N PHE A 356 5.74 28.55 -7.07
CA PHE A 356 5.06 29.66 -6.41
C PHE A 356 5.96 30.56 -5.55
N ILE A 357 7.28 30.51 -5.75
CA ILE A 357 8.19 31.52 -5.24
C ILE A 357 8.12 32.70 -6.20
N THR A 358 7.59 33.84 -5.74
CA THR A 358 7.34 35.01 -6.61
C THR A 358 8.49 36.02 -6.64
N GLY A 359 9.40 35.99 -5.64
CA GLY A 359 10.54 36.91 -5.53
C GLY A 359 11.76 36.58 -6.40
N VAL A 360 11.62 35.67 -7.36
CA VAL A 360 12.71 35.17 -8.21
C VAL A 360 12.57 35.67 -9.65
N SER A 361 13.71 35.83 -10.32
CA SER A 361 13.83 36.18 -11.73
C SER A 361 14.58 35.10 -12.53
N ASP A 362 14.76 35.31 -13.83
CA ASP A 362 15.62 34.47 -14.68
C ASP A 362 17.05 34.31 -14.14
N CYS A 363 17.53 35.25 -13.33
CA CYS A 363 18.84 35.14 -12.66
C CYS A 363 18.92 33.95 -11.71
N THR A 364 17.80 33.54 -11.10
CA THR A 364 17.75 32.42 -10.14
C THR A 364 18.17 31.10 -10.77
N ILE A 365 17.65 30.80 -11.97
CA ILE A 365 17.90 29.52 -12.63
C ILE A 365 19.18 29.52 -13.45
N SER A 366 19.78 30.69 -13.66
CA SER A 366 21.06 30.83 -14.33
C SER A 366 22.16 30.10 -13.54
N GLY A 367 22.92 29.25 -14.22
CA GLY A 367 24.03 28.51 -13.62
C GLY A 367 23.67 27.21 -12.89
N MET A 368 22.41 26.76 -12.94
CA MET A 368 21.98 25.47 -12.37
C MET A 368 22.24 24.29 -13.33
N HIS A 369 23.49 24.09 -13.71
CA HIS A 369 23.91 23.15 -14.77
C HIS A 369 23.63 21.66 -14.46
N SER A 370 23.51 21.29 -13.18
CA SER A 370 23.32 19.92 -12.73
C SER A 370 21.86 19.44 -12.77
N LEU A 371 20.91 20.35 -13.01
CA LEU A 371 19.49 20.01 -12.92
C LEU A 371 19.04 19.03 -14.00
N ILE A 372 18.27 18.05 -13.55
CA ILE A 372 17.54 17.07 -14.37
C ILE A 372 16.04 17.42 -14.37
N GLN A 373 15.53 17.95 -13.26
CA GLN A 373 14.13 18.31 -13.08
C GLN A 373 13.98 19.69 -12.40
N LEU A 374 13.15 20.56 -13.00
CA LEU A 374 12.80 21.87 -12.47
C LEU A 374 11.28 22.08 -12.47
N ASP A 375 10.69 22.35 -11.30
CA ASP A 375 9.33 22.87 -11.18
C ASP A 375 9.37 24.32 -10.69
N CYS A 376 9.09 25.26 -11.60
CA CYS A 376 9.06 26.71 -11.37
C CYS A 376 7.67 27.31 -11.66
N ARG A 377 6.59 26.50 -11.57
CA ARG A 377 5.23 27.01 -11.78
C ARG A 377 4.90 28.15 -10.86
N GLY A 378 4.25 29.20 -11.36
CA GLY A 378 3.86 30.34 -10.52
C GLY A 378 5.02 31.23 -10.09
N CYS A 379 6.24 31.02 -10.60
CA CYS A 379 7.34 31.97 -10.50
C CYS A 379 7.17 33.04 -11.58
N GLU A 380 6.54 34.17 -11.23
CA GLU A 380 6.14 35.19 -12.21
C GLU A 380 7.33 35.84 -12.92
N GLY A 381 8.48 35.97 -12.23
CA GLY A 381 9.71 36.55 -12.77
C GLY A 381 10.59 35.59 -13.57
N ILE A 382 10.24 34.30 -13.65
CA ILE A 382 10.91 33.36 -14.56
C ILE A 382 10.20 33.41 -15.92
N GLY A 383 10.95 33.89 -16.91
CA GLY A 383 10.54 34.07 -18.29
C GLY A 383 11.09 33.02 -19.23
N ASN A 384 10.79 33.22 -20.51
CA ASN A 384 11.23 32.32 -21.58
C ASN A 384 12.75 32.36 -21.77
N ASP A 385 13.38 33.53 -21.59
CA ASP A 385 14.80 33.74 -21.83
C ASP A 385 15.65 32.99 -20.81
N GLY A 386 15.34 33.10 -19.51
CA GLY A 386 16.04 32.34 -18.48
C GLY A 386 15.91 30.83 -18.65
N LEU A 387 14.74 30.35 -19.07
CA LEU A 387 14.56 28.92 -19.34
C LEU A 387 15.30 28.47 -20.60
N ILE A 388 15.36 29.27 -21.68
CA ILE A 388 16.23 28.98 -22.84
C ILE A 388 17.66 28.82 -22.38
N ASP A 389 18.16 29.77 -21.60
CA ASP A 389 19.54 29.78 -21.17
C ASP A 389 19.84 28.59 -20.24
N LEU A 390 18.91 28.23 -19.35
CA LEU A 390 19.00 27.00 -18.58
C LEU A 390 19.06 25.77 -19.49
N ILE A 391 18.20 25.66 -20.52
CA ILE A 391 18.18 24.51 -21.43
C ILE A 391 19.48 24.39 -22.23
N LYS A 392 20.07 25.52 -22.64
CA LYS A 392 21.37 25.55 -23.33
C LYS A 392 22.50 25.08 -22.41
N CYS A 393 22.45 25.47 -21.13
CA CYS A 393 23.53 25.24 -20.17
C CYS A 393 23.41 23.91 -19.40
N ALA A 394 22.20 23.40 -19.19
CA ALA A 394 21.91 22.16 -18.47
C ALA A 394 21.58 21.04 -19.48
N SER A 395 22.63 20.39 -20.00
CA SER A 395 22.51 19.34 -21.02
C SER A 395 21.74 18.09 -20.55
N ASN A 396 21.62 17.89 -19.24
CA ASN A 396 20.93 16.75 -18.61
C ASN A 396 19.45 17.04 -18.28
N LEU A 397 18.96 18.26 -18.55
CA LEU A 397 17.62 18.67 -18.17
C LEU A 397 16.55 17.91 -18.97
N GLN A 398 15.70 17.17 -18.27
CA GLN A 398 14.56 16.48 -18.88
C GLN A 398 13.42 17.49 -19.08
N LEU A 399 13.30 18.00 -20.31
CA LEU A 399 12.28 18.97 -20.75
C LEU A 399 10.82 18.56 -20.50
N THR A 400 10.56 17.28 -20.23
CA THR A 400 9.22 16.73 -19.93
C THR A 400 8.69 17.12 -18.53
N GLN A 401 9.50 17.81 -17.72
CA GLN A 401 9.19 18.10 -16.32
C GLN A 401 9.26 19.60 -15.97
N ILE A 402 9.48 20.49 -16.95
CA ILE A 402 9.32 21.94 -16.78
C ILE A 402 7.82 22.25 -16.90
N PHE A 403 7.16 22.49 -15.76
CA PHE A 403 5.74 22.78 -15.77
C PHE A 403 5.49 24.27 -16.13
N TRP A 404 5.02 24.48 -17.36
CA TRP A 404 4.25 25.60 -17.91
C TRP A 404 4.78 27.04 -17.76
N ARG A 405 5.37 27.55 -18.87
CA ARG A 405 4.99 28.82 -19.51
C ARG A 405 5.42 28.91 -20.99
N PHE A 406 5.34 27.83 -21.78
CA PHE A 406 5.73 27.89 -23.19
C PHE A 406 4.54 27.82 -24.14
N GLU A 407 4.50 28.75 -25.11
CA GLU A 407 3.75 28.54 -26.34
C GLU A 407 4.34 27.34 -27.08
N ALA A 408 3.48 26.47 -27.62
CA ALA A 408 3.87 25.27 -28.35
C ALA A 408 4.87 25.52 -29.50
N HIS A 409 4.87 26.72 -30.07
CA HIS A 409 5.81 27.16 -31.11
C HIS A 409 7.25 27.31 -30.61
N PHE A 410 7.43 27.70 -29.35
CA PHE A 410 8.75 27.96 -28.75
C PHE A 410 9.53 26.68 -28.42
N MET A 411 8.83 25.64 -27.96
CA MET A 411 9.46 24.32 -27.74
C MET A 411 9.97 23.70 -29.04
N ARG A 412 9.30 23.95 -30.18
CA ARG A 412 9.75 23.49 -31.50
C ARG A 412 11.03 24.17 -31.98
N SER A 413 11.25 25.44 -31.63
CA SER A 413 12.51 26.14 -31.98
C SER A 413 13.72 25.65 -31.19
N ILE A 414 13.51 25.03 -30.01
CA ILE A 414 14.59 24.56 -29.14
C ILE A 414 14.91 23.08 -29.38
N LYS A 415 13.89 22.24 -29.65
CA LYS A 415 14.08 20.82 -30.00
C LYS A 415 12.96 20.31 -30.92
N PRO A 416 13.19 20.14 -32.24
CA PRO A 416 12.14 19.79 -33.21
C PRO A 416 11.42 18.46 -32.94
N SER A 417 12.04 17.55 -32.19
CA SER A 417 11.54 16.19 -31.89
C SER A 417 10.64 16.11 -30.65
N PHE A 418 10.16 17.24 -30.11
CA PHE A 418 9.39 17.27 -28.86
C PHE A 418 7.90 16.95 -29.10
N PRO A 419 7.30 15.97 -28.40
CA PRO A 419 5.87 15.70 -28.48
C PRO A 419 5.08 16.77 -27.70
N ILE A 420 4.22 17.50 -28.42
CA ILE A 420 3.33 18.53 -27.84
C ILE A 420 1.96 17.88 -27.60
N PRO A 421 1.36 18.00 -26.40
CA PRO A 421 -0.02 17.57 -26.18
C PRO A 421 -1.00 18.42 -26.99
N SER A 422 -1.94 17.79 -27.67
CA SER A 422 -2.77 18.36 -28.73
C SER A 422 -3.84 19.37 -28.31
N HIS A 423 -3.90 19.81 -27.06
CA HIS A 423 -4.92 20.77 -26.59
C HIS A 423 -4.37 21.85 -25.65
N PRO A 424 -4.35 23.13 -26.07
CA PRO A 424 -3.79 24.24 -25.29
C PRO A 424 -4.80 24.93 -24.35
N ARG A 425 -5.97 24.33 -24.09
CA ARG A 425 -7.01 24.96 -23.27
C ARG A 425 -7.71 23.94 -22.38
N GLN A 426 -7.05 23.54 -21.31
CA GLN A 426 -7.71 23.16 -20.06
C GLN A 426 -6.65 23.11 -18.94
N SER A 427 -6.89 23.92 -17.92
CA SER A 427 -6.19 23.93 -16.65
C SER A 427 -6.38 22.59 -15.95
N SER A 428 -5.51 21.62 -16.23
CA SER A 428 -5.41 20.39 -15.46
C SER A 428 -4.03 19.75 -15.63
N CYS A 429 -3.42 19.39 -14.50
CA CYS A 429 -2.12 18.74 -14.40
C CYS A 429 -1.99 17.53 -15.33
N ILE A 430 -1.09 17.61 -16.31
CA ILE A 430 -0.63 16.42 -17.02
C ILE A 430 0.42 15.73 -16.14
N ARG A 431 -0.01 14.72 -15.37
CA ARG A 431 0.88 13.64 -14.95
C ARG A 431 1.15 12.80 -16.19
N LEU A 432 2.38 12.81 -16.69
CA LEU A 432 2.85 11.70 -17.52
C LEU A 432 3.01 10.50 -16.59
N CYS A 433 1.95 9.70 -16.49
CA CYS A 433 2.06 8.33 -15.99
C CYS A 433 3.10 7.61 -16.83
N ILE A 434 3.90 6.77 -16.18
CA ILE A 434 4.62 5.67 -16.81
C ILE A 434 3.61 4.51 -16.90
N PRO A 435 3.02 4.17 -18.06
CA PRO A 435 2.54 2.83 -18.28
C PRO A 435 3.62 2.11 -19.09
N ASP A 436 4.23 1.06 -18.52
CA ASP A 436 4.69 -0.13 -19.27
C ASP A 436 5.47 -1.12 -18.38
N ILE A 437 4.84 -1.58 -17.29
CA ILE A 437 5.20 -2.85 -16.64
C ILE A 437 3.95 -3.73 -16.35
N VAL A 438 2.73 -3.26 -16.68
CA VAL A 438 1.49 -3.99 -16.34
C VAL A 438 0.99 -4.91 -17.47
N GLN A 439 1.46 -4.75 -18.71
CA GLN A 439 1.01 -5.61 -19.82
C GLN A 439 1.75 -6.96 -19.95
N SER A 440 2.87 -7.16 -19.25
CA SER A 440 3.59 -8.44 -19.24
C SER A 440 3.09 -9.43 -18.16
N LEU A 441 2.24 -8.98 -17.23
CA LEU A 441 1.70 -9.82 -16.15
C LEU A 441 0.28 -10.37 -16.41
N THR A 442 -0.38 -9.92 -17.48
CA THR A 442 -1.76 -10.28 -17.81
C THR A 442 -2.00 -11.79 -18.03
N PRO A 443 -1.09 -12.56 -18.67
CA PRO A 443 -1.26 -14.01 -18.81
C PRO A 443 -1.15 -14.74 -17.47
N VAL A 444 -0.23 -14.31 -16.60
CA VAL A 444 -0.01 -14.88 -15.26
C VAL A 444 -1.17 -14.54 -14.34
N MET A 445 -1.69 -13.31 -14.41
CA MET A 445 -2.90 -12.90 -13.68
C MET A 445 -4.13 -13.67 -14.15
N ASN A 446 -4.32 -13.87 -15.45
CA ASN A 446 -5.45 -14.65 -15.99
C ASN A 446 -5.36 -16.15 -15.64
N ALA A 447 -4.15 -16.73 -15.57
CA ALA A 447 -3.94 -18.07 -15.05
C ALA A 447 -4.25 -18.14 -13.53
N MET A 448 -3.83 -17.13 -12.75
CA MET A 448 -4.16 -17.03 -11.33
C MET A 448 -5.67 -16.84 -11.07
N PHE A 449 -6.38 -16.10 -11.91
CA PHE A 449 -7.84 -15.97 -11.84
C PHE A 449 -8.57 -17.28 -12.18
N LYS A 450 -8.09 -18.03 -13.18
CA LYS A 450 -8.64 -19.36 -13.48
C LYS A 450 -8.41 -20.35 -12.34
N ILE A 451 -7.21 -20.36 -11.75
CA ILE A 451 -6.90 -21.20 -10.58
C ILE A 451 -7.73 -20.77 -9.37
N SER A 452 -7.87 -19.46 -9.10
CA SER A 452 -8.71 -18.92 -8.04
C SER A 452 -10.17 -19.34 -8.21
N ARG A 453 -10.70 -19.31 -9.44
CA ARG A 453 -12.06 -19.74 -9.75
C ARG A 453 -12.24 -21.25 -9.61
N CYS A 454 -11.25 -22.06 -10.01
CA CYS A 454 -11.23 -23.50 -9.75
C CYS A 454 -11.15 -23.82 -8.25
N CYS A 455 -10.37 -23.08 -7.47
CA CYS A 455 -10.31 -23.20 -6.02
C CYS A 455 -11.66 -22.83 -5.37
N SER A 456 -12.32 -21.75 -5.83
CA SER A 456 -13.65 -21.36 -5.37
C SER A 456 -14.72 -22.41 -5.69
N LEU A 457 -14.68 -22.99 -6.89
CA LEU A 457 -15.56 -24.12 -7.28
C LEU A 457 -15.27 -25.38 -6.43
N ALA A 458 -14.00 -25.69 -6.17
CA ALA A 458 -13.63 -26.82 -5.31
C ALA A 458 -14.02 -26.62 -3.85
N MET A 459 -14.00 -25.37 -3.34
CA MET A 459 -14.50 -25.01 -2.00
C MET A 459 -16.02 -25.17 -1.93
N SER A 460 -16.75 -24.64 -2.92
CA SER A 460 -18.22 -24.73 -2.97
C SER A 460 -18.74 -26.17 -3.12
N LEU A 461 -18.06 -27.02 -3.90
CA LEU A 461 -18.44 -28.42 -4.11
C LEU A 461 -18.18 -29.32 -2.89
N LYS A 462 -17.39 -28.84 -1.92
CA LYS A 462 -16.97 -29.63 -0.76
C LYS A 462 -17.57 -29.14 0.55
N GLU A 463 -17.87 -27.85 0.66
CA GLU A 463 -18.76 -27.33 1.70
C GLU A 463 -20.16 -27.97 1.60
N SER A 464 -20.63 -28.31 0.39
CA SER A 464 -21.87 -29.07 0.20
C SER A 464 -21.78 -30.57 0.56
N SER A 465 -20.59 -31.10 0.86
CA SER A 465 -20.42 -32.52 1.25
C SER A 465 -20.09 -32.71 2.73
N ASP A 466 -19.64 -31.67 3.44
CA ASP A 466 -19.26 -31.72 4.86
C ASP A 466 -20.33 -31.11 5.80
N SER A 467 -21.51 -30.72 5.27
CA SER A 467 -22.61 -30.12 6.04
C SER A 467 -23.76 -31.08 6.39
N SER A 468 -23.53 -32.38 6.41
CA SER A 468 -24.46 -33.39 6.92
C SER A 468 -23.82 -34.12 8.10
N PRO A 469 -24.51 -34.32 9.25
CA PRO A 469 -24.00 -35.18 10.31
C PRO A 469 -23.83 -36.64 9.84
#